data_AF-A0A5D0NVW2-F1
#
_entry.id   AF-A0A5D0NVW2-F1
#
_cell.length_a   1.000
_cell.length_b   1.000
_cell.length_c   1.000
_cell.angle_alpha   90.00
_cell.angle_beta   90.00
_cell.angle_gamma   90.00
#
_symmetry.space_group_name_H-M   'P 1'
#
loop_
_entity.id
_entity.type
_entity.pdbx_description
1 polymer ?
#
loop_
_entity_poly.entity_id
_entity_poly.type
_entity_poly.pdbx_seq_one_letter_code
_entity_poly.pdbx_strand_id
1 'polypeptide(L)'
;MSFLYAAVKRGSWQLGATAAGYGAGTAGVLVLLQLGSAASVVLGSFLAIMLWLAGTGHAFAVRTSVFPPEAPRNRLNEHAIEVAKYRRGLREDARALAAEDPALARELRIGRPDVPRTYDDGGLVDVNHAPPEILAALPGMTSEMVERVVRRREEHGGFVSAEEMAVDADIPPDVLPEMADFTIFLR
;
A
#
# COMPACT_ATOMS: atom_id res chain seq x y z
N MET A 1 25.41 3.14 28.68
CA MET A 1 25.25 1.79 28.10
C MET A 1 24.65 1.81 26.69
N SER A 2 23.60 2.59 26.43
CA SER A 2 22.95 2.72 25.11
C SER A 2 23.89 3.24 23.99
N PHE A 3 24.76 4.21 24.29
CA PHE A 3 25.69 4.78 23.30
C PHE A 3 26.89 3.88 22.99
N LEU A 4 27.39 3.13 23.98
CA LEU A 4 28.47 2.16 23.76
C LEU A 4 27.99 1.02 22.86
N TYR A 5 26.77 0.52 23.10
CA TYR A 5 26.11 -0.44 22.21
C TYR A 5 25.92 0.12 20.78
N ALA A 6 25.46 1.37 20.65
CA ALA A 6 25.32 2.03 19.36
C ALA A 6 26.66 2.24 18.62
N ALA A 7 27.73 2.60 19.33
CA ALA A 7 29.06 2.78 18.78
C ALA A 7 29.64 1.45 18.26
N VAL A 8 29.51 0.37 19.03
CA VAL A 8 29.95 -0.98 18.63
C VAL A 8 29.13 -1.50 17.45
N LYS A 9 27.81 -1.30 17.44
CA LYS A 9 26.90 -1.78 16.38
C LYS A 9 27.09 -1.04 15.04
N ARG A 10 27.54 0.22 15.05
CA ARG A 10 27.70 1.05 13.84
C ARG A 10 29.14 1.32 13.42
N GLY A 11 30.14 0.89 14.20
CA GLY A 11 31.56 1.19 13.92
C GLY A 11 31.88 2.68 13.92
N SER A 12 31.12 3.50 14.66
CA SER A 12 31.28 4.96 14.64
C SER A 12 32.19 5.43 15.77
N TRP A 13 33.38 5.90 15.39
CA TRP A 13 34.36 6.51 16.29
C TRP A 13 33.80 7.72 17.06
N GLN A 14 32.94 8.52 16.41
CA GLN A 14 32.32 9.70 17.01
C GLN A 14 31.38 9.34 18.17
N LEU A 15 30.60 8.25 18.04
CA LEU A 15 29.73 7.76 19.11
C LEU A 15 30.53 7.13 20.26
N GLY A 16 31.71 6.56 19.96
CA GLY A 16 32.65 6.09 20.98
C GLY A 16 33.25 7.24 21.79
N ALA A 17 33.67 8.31 21.12
CA ALA A 17 34.20 9.51 21.76
C ALA A 17 33.17 10.23 22.63
N THR A 18 31.91 10.33 22.19
CA THR A 18 30.84 10.91 23.02
C THR A 18 30.56 10.06 24.26
N ALA A 19 30.50 8.73 24.11
CA ALA A 19 30.32 7.83 25.25
C ALA A 19 31.46 7.95 26.28
N ALA A 20 32.72 8.06 25.83
CA ALA A 20 33.87 8.29 26.69
C ALA A 20 33.81 9.64 27.41
N GLY A 21 33.41 10.71 26.69
CA GLY A 21 33.22 12.05 27.27
C GLY A 21 32.16 12.08 28.38
N TYR A 22 31.01 11.45 28.17
CA TYR A 22 29.99 11.31 29.21
C TYR A 22 30.48 10.50 30.41
N GLY A 23 31.26 9.45 30.18
CA GLY A 23 31.88 8.65 31.24
C GLY A 23 32.85 9.47 32.10
N ALA A 24 33.75 10.21 31.46
CA ALA A 24 34.69 11.10 32.14
C ALA A 24 33.98 12.21 32.92
N GLY A 25 32.97 12.84 32.32
CA GLY A 25 32.15 13.86 32.99
C GLY A 25 31.43 13.32 34.23
N THR A 26 30.87 12.12 34.15
CA THR A 26 30.22 11.46 35.29
C THR A 26 31.21 11.17 36.42
N ALA A 27 32.40 10.65 36.09
CA ALA A 27 33.44 10.41 37.08
C ALA A 27 33.90 11.72 37.77
N GLY A 28 34.04 12.80 37.01
CA GLY A 28 34.37 14.13 37.55
C GLY A 28 33.32 14.66 38.53
N VAL A 29 32.03 14.47 38.23
CA VAL A 29 30.94 14.80 39.15
C VAL A 29 31.05 14.00 40.45
N LEU A 30 31.31 12.69 40.38
CA LEU A 30 31.45 11.85 41.57
C LEU A 30 32.61 12.31 42.46
N VAL A 31 33.76 12.66 41.87
CA VAL A 31 34.90 13.22 42.60
C VAL A 31 34.52 14.52 43.30
N LEU A 32 33.83 15.42 42.60
CA LEU A 32 33.43 16.73 43.13
C LEU A 32 32.48 16.59 44.34
N LEU A 33 31.57 15.61 44.30
CA LEU A 33 30.67 15.30 45.41
C LEU A 33 31.40 14.74 46.65
N GLN A 34 32.58 14.14 46.48
CA GLN A 34 33.37 13.57 47.58
C GLN A 34 34.31 14.58 48.26
N LEU A 35 34.50 15.78 47.70
CA LEU A 35 35.39 16.81 48.28
C LEU A 35 34.84 17.45 49.58
N GLY A 36 33.61 17.12 49.99
CA GLY A 36 33.06 17.46 51.31
C GLY A 36 32.69 18.93 51.54
N SER A 37 32.89 19.81 50.56
CA SER A 37 32.51 21.23 50.66
C SER A 37 31.09 21.51 50.14
N ALA A 38 30.38 22.46 50.74
CA ALA A 38 29.04 22.82 50.26
C ALA A 38 29.05 23.34 48.80
N ALA A 39 30.08 24.09 48.42
CA ALA A 39 30.25 24.60 47.06
C ALA A 39 30.45 23.47 46.03
N SER A 40 31.26 22.46 46.37
CA SER A 40 31.51 21.31 45.49
C SER A 40 30.27 20.43 45.32
N VAL A 41 29.44 20.30 46.37
CA VAL A 41 28.16 19.56 46.32
C VAL A 41 27.16 20.26 45.39
N VAL A 42 27.01 21.58 45.52
CA VAL A 42 26.08 22.37 44.67
C VAL A 42 26.51 22.32 43.20
N LEU A 43 27.80 22.55 42.92
CA LEU A 43 28.33 22.51 41.56
C LEU A 43 28.22 21.09 40.96
N GLY A 44 28.46 20.05 41.75
CA GLY A 44 28.40 18.66 41.29
C GLY A 44 26.97 18.25 40.92
N SER A 45 26.02 18.62 41.77
CA SER A 45 24.59 18.38 41.53
C SER A 45 24.09 19.10 40.28
N PHE A 46 24.51 20.36 40.07
CA PHE A 46 24.16 21.13 38.87
C PHE A 46 24.70 20.48 37.59
N LEU A 47 25.98 20.09 37.59
CA LEU A 47 26.61 19.42 36.44
C LEU A 47 25.98 18.04 36.16
N ALA A 48 25.59 17.30 37.20
CA ALA A 48 24.89 16.03 37.05
C ALA A 48 23.57 16.17 36.27
N ILE A 49 22.78 17.18 36.63
CA ILE A 49 21.50 17.47 35.96
C ILE A 49 21.72 17.87 34.51
N MET A 50 22.70 18.74 34.24
CA MET A 50 23.05 19.14 32.87
C MET A 50 23.50 17.96 32.02
N LEU A 51 24.32 17.07 32.59
CA LEU A 51 24.80 15.87 31.90
C LEU A 51 23.65 14.90 31.58
N TRP A 52 22.68 14.77 32.48
CA TRP A 52 21.50 13.95 32.29
C TRP A 52 20.58 14.50 31.19
N LEU A 53 20.33 15.81 31.18
CA LEU A 53 19.54 16.47 30.12
C LEU A 53 20.24 16.39 28.76
N ALA A 54 21.54 16.66 28.71
CA ALA A 54 22.34 16.56 27.50
C ALA A 54 22.37 15.12 26.95
N GLY A 55 22.55 14.13 27.82
CA GLY A 55 22.51 12.71 27.46
C GLY A 55 21.16 12.29 26.89
N THR A 56 20.06 12.77 27.47
CA THR A 56 18.70 12.50 26.99
C THR A 56 18.45 13.15 25.63
N GLY A 57 18.79 14.44 25.46
CA GLY A 57 18.66 15.13 24.18
C GLY A 57 19.50 14.47 23.07
N HIS A 58 20.74 14.08 23.40
CA HIS A 58 21.61 13.37 22.47
C HIS A 58 21.06 11.98 22.10
N ALA A 59 20.41 11.27 23.04
CA ALA A 59 19.77 9.99 22.75
C ALA A 59 18.63 10.13 21.74
N PHE A 60 17.80 11.17 21.87
CA PHE A 60 16.75 11.47 20.90
C PHE A 60 17.30 11.85 19.53
N ALA A 61 18.35 12.67 19.49
CA ALA A 61 18.99 13.09 18.23
C ALA A 61 19.59 11.91 17.45
N VAL A 62 20.18 10.94 18.16
CA VAL A 62 20.84 9.78 17.54
C VAL A 62 19.88 8.61 17.30
N ARG A 63 18.69 8.60 17.92
CA ARG A 63 17.69 7.52 17.85
C ARG A 63 17.37 7.09 16.42
N THR A 64 17.03 8.03 15.54
CA THR A 64 16.62 7.73 14.15
C THR A 64 17.76 7.15 13.33
N SER A 65 18.99 7.49 13.69
CA SER A 65 20.17 6.92 13.08
C SER A 65 20.34 5.46 13.54
N VAL A 66 20.34 5.18 14.84
CA VAL A 66 20.59 3.81 15.37
C VAL A 66 19.42 2.86 15.12
N PHE A 67 18.20 3.39 15.14
CA PHE A 67 16.94 2.70 14.88
C PHE A 67 16.22 3.42 13.73
N PRO A 68 16.63 3.19 12.47
CA PRO A 68 15.88 3.74 11.35
C PRO A 68 14.45 3.19 11.42
N PRO A 69 13.42 4.03 11.25
CA PRO A 69 12.06 3.52 11.16
C PRO A 69 12.01 2.57 9.96
N GLU A 70 11.76 1.29 10.21
CA GLU A 70 11.33 0.37 9.16
C GLU A 70 10.09 1.04 8.54
N ALA A 71 10.12 1.32 7.23
CA ALA A 71 8.90 1.71 6.53
C ALA A 71 7.87 0.63 6.88
N PRO A 72 6.79 0.95 7.61
CA PRO A 72 5.96 -0.09 8.18
C PRO A 72 5.39 -0.88 7.02
N ARG A 73 5.75 -2.17 6.91
CA ARG A 73 5.28 -3.11 5.87
C ARG A 73 3.75 -3.06 5.71
N ASN A 74 3.03 -2.55 6.72
CA ASN A 74 1.59 -2.32 6.72
C ASN A 74 1.11 -1.18 5.79
N ARG A 75 1.82 -0.05 5.63
CA ARG A 75 1.29 1.10 4.86
C ARG A 75 1.13 0.83 3.36
N LEU A 76 2.05 0.06 2.77
CA LEU A 76 1.95 -0.33 1.36
C LEU A 76 0.78 -1.30 1.15
N ASN A 77 0.57 -2.22 2.09
CA ASN A 77 -0.55 -3.16 2.04
C ASN A 77 -1.89 -2.44 2.27
N GLU A 78 -1.95 -1.50 3.21
CA GLU A 78 -3.13 -0.64 3.45
C GLU A 78 -3.49 0.14 2.19
N HIS A 79 -2.51 0.76 1.53
CA HIS A 79 -2.72 1.47 0.28
C HIS A 79 -3.19 0.53 -0.85
N ALA A 80 -2.62 -0.68 -0.96
CA ALA A 80 -3.06 -1.66 -1.95
C ALA A 80 -4.52 -2.09 -1.72
N ILE A 81 -4.93 -2.29 -0.47
CA ILE A 81 -6.32 -2.61 -0.10
C ILE A 81 -7.25 -1.43 -0.43
N GLU A 82 -6.84 -0.21 -0.13
CA GLU A 82 -7.63 1.00 -0.43
C GLU A 82 -7.85 1.17 -1.94
N VAL A 83 -6.80 1.00 -2.75
CA VAL A 83 -6.89 1.05 -4.21
C VAL A 83 -7.82 -0.04 -4.75
N ALA A 84 -7.73 -1.27 -4.23
CA ALA A 84 -8.60 -2.37 -4.65
C ALA A 84 -10.08 -2.11 -4.33
N LYS A 85 -10.38 -1.57 -3.13
CA LYS A 85 -11.73 -1.16 -2.74
C LYS A 85 -12.25 -0.02 -3.60
N TYR A 86 -11.43 0.98 -3.86
CA TYR A 86 -11.78 2.11 -4.73
C TYR A 86 -12.14 1.64 -6.15
N ARG A 87 -11.31 0.78 -6.76
CA ARG A 87 -11.58 0.18 -8.08
C ARG A 87 -12.87 -0.63 -8.09
N ARG A 88 -13.18 -1.36 -7.02
CA ARG A 88 -14.46 -2.07 -6.90
C ARG A 88 -15.65 -1.11 -6.86
N GLY A 89 -15.55 -0.02 -6.09
CA GLY A 89 -16.57 1.03 -6.06
C GLY A 89 -16.84 1.62 -7.45
N LEU A 90 -15.80 1.94 -8.22
CA LEU A 90 -15.95 2.43 -9.60
C LEU A 90 -16.72 1.46 -10.50
N ARG A 91 -16.50 0.14 -10.36
CA ARG A 91 -17.23 -0.89 -11.11
C ARG A 91 -18.70 -0.94 -10.70
N GLU A 92 -19.00 -0.80 -9.42
CA GLU A 92 -20.37 -0.76 -8.90
C GLU A 92 -21.11 0.50 -9.39
N ASP A 93 -20.47 1.67 -9.34
CA ASP A 93 -21.00 2.94 -9.84
C ASP A 93 -21.24 2.90 -11.35
N ALA A 94 -20.31 2.35 -12.12
CA ALA A 94 -20.43 2.17 -13.57
C ALA A 94 -21.61 1.25 -13.94
N ARG A 95 -21.83 0.17 -13.19
CA ARG A 95 -22.99 -0.71 -13.39
C ARG A 95 -24.30 -0.04 -13.02
N ALA A 96 -24.33 0.72 -11.93
CA ALA A 96 -25.51 1.50 -11.54
C ALA A 96 -25.89 2.51 -12.63
N LEU A 97 -24.90 3.26 -13.13
CA LEU A 97 -25.08 4.20 -14.24
C LEU A 97 -25.62 3.49 -15.50
N ALA A 98 -25.04 2.35 -15.86
CA ALA A 98 -25.48 1.59 -17.02
C ALA A 98 -26.89 1.00 -16.86
N ALA A 99 -27.31 0.66 -15.65
CA ALA A 99 -28.66 0.20 -15.37
C ALA A 99 -29.70 1.34 -15.45
N GLU A 100 -29.31 2.55 -15.06
CA GLU A 100 -30.17 3.75 -15.12
C GLU A 100 -30.26 4.33 -16.54
N ASP A 101 -29.11 4.49 -17.22
CA ASP A 101 -29.01 5.05 -18.57
C ASP A 101 -27.99 4.28 -19.44
N PRO A 102 -28.46 3.22 -20.14
CA PRO A 102 -27.63 2.46 -21.07
C PRO A 102 -27.12 3.27 -22.28
N ALA A 103 -27.80 4.36 -22.66
CA ALA A 103 -27.34 5.20 -23.77
C ALA A 103 -26.12 6.02 -23.35
N LEU A 104 -26.18 6.64 -22.17
CA LEU A 104 -25.06 7.34 -21.57
C LEU A 104 -23.86 6.42 -21.31
N ALA A 105 -24.09 5.20 -20.81
CA ALA A 105 -23.01 4.23 -20.60
C ALA A 105 -22.22 3.91 -21.89
N ARG A 106 -22.91 3.82 -23.04
CA ARG A 106 -22.28 3.65 -24.35
C ARG A 106 -21.53 4.89 -24.81
N GLU A 107 -22.08 6.09 -24.57
CA GLU A 107 -21.39 7.36 -24.87
C GLU A 107 -20.09 7.50 -24.08
N LEU A 108 -20.12 7.09 -22.80
CA LEU A 108 -18.96 7.06 -21.91
C LEU A 108 -18.00 5.89 -22.17
N ARG A 109 -18.38 4.95 -23.06
CA ARG A 109 -17.58 3.78 -23.44
C ARG A 109 -17.23 2.88 -22.25
N ILE A 110 -18.18 2.71 -21.33
CA ILE A 110 -18.04 1.80 -20.20
C ILE A 110 -17.82 0.38 -20.72
N GLY A 111 -16.83 -0.32 -20.16
CA GLY A 111 -16.51 -1.69 -20.56
C GLY A 111 -15.63 -1.80 -21.80
N ARG A 112 -15.17 -0.69 -22.38
CA ARG A 112 -14.42 -0.68 -23.65
C ARG A 112 -13.00 -0.12 -23.48
N PRO A 113 -12.05 -0.91 -22.95
CA PRO A 113 -10.66 -0.46 -22.77
C PRO A 113 -9.88 -0.34 -24.09
N ASP A 114 -10.42 -0.89 -25.17
CA ASP A 114 -9.86 -0.84 -26.53
C ASP A 114 -10.03 0.53 -27.21
N VAL A 115 -10.92 1.39 -26.70
CA VAL A 115 -11.18 2.73 -27.24
C VAL A 115 -10.80 3.80 -26.22
N PRO A 116 -10.36 5.00 -26.68
CA PRO A 116 -10.10 6.10 -25.76
C PRO A 116 -11.36 6.46 -24.97
N ARG A 117 -11.27 6.52 -23.64
CA ARG A 117 -12.40 6.84 -22.75
C ARG A 117 -11.97 7.85 -21.69
N THR A 118 -12.91 8.68 -21.26
CA THR A 118 -12.71 9.68 -20.20
C THR A 118 -13.23 9.19 -18.85
N TYR A 119 -14.17 8.24 -18.86
CA TYR A 119 -14.76 7.65 -17.67
C TYR A 119 -13.92 6.46 -17.18
N ASP A 120 -13.59 6.43 -15.88
CA ASP A 120 -12.94 5.28 -15.25
C ASP A 120 -14.00 4.33 -14.70
N ASP A 121 -14.27 3.25 -15.43
CA ASP A 121 -15.23 2.21 -15.08
C ASP A 121 -14.68 1.17 -14.09
N GLY A 122 -13.49 1.39 -13.53
CA GLY A 122 -12.88 0.46 -12.59
C GLY A 122 -12.33 -0.82 -13.25
N GLY A 123 -12.22 -0.86 -14.58
CA GLY A 123 -11.70 -1.98 -15.34
C GLY A 123 -12.77 -2.95 -15.81
N LEU A 124 -14.00 -2.48 -16.04
CA LEU A 124 -15.04 -3.32 -16.64
C LEU A 124 -14.70 -3.65 -18.10
N VAL A 125 -15.24 -4.79 -18.54
CA VAL A 125 -15.21 -5.26 -19.91
C VAL A 125 -16.65 -5.55 -20.36
N ASP A 126 -17.08 -4.88 -21.42
CA ASP A 126 -18.36 -5.10 -22.07
C ASP A 126 -18.26 -6.32 -22.98
N VAL A 127 -18.78 -7.45 -22.51
CA VAL A 127 -18.65 -8.73 -23.20
C VAL A 127 -19.30 -8.71 -24.58
N ASN A 128 -20.30 -7.87 -24.80
CA ASN A 128 -21.03 -7.84 -26.06
C ASN A 128 -20.27 -7.10 -27.16
N HIS A 129 -19.39 -6.16 -26.79
CA HIS A 129 -18.77 -5.26 -27.76
C HIS A 129 -17.24 -5.22 -27.69
N ALA A 130 -16.61 -5.72 -26.62
CA ALA A 130 -15.16 -5.78 -26.51
C ALA A 130 -14.55 -6.75 -27.54
N PRO A 131 -13.35 -6.44 -28.06
CA PRO A 131 -12.68 -7.31 -29.00
C PRO A 131 -12.07 -8.54 -28.30
N PRO A 132 -11.75 -9.63 -29.04
CA PRO A 132 -11.27 -10.89 -28.47
C PRO A 132 -10.06 -10.73 -27.55
N GLU A 133 -9.14 -9.84 -27.87
CA GLU A 133 -7.91 -9.61 -27.10
C GLU A 133 -8.21 -9.03 -25.71
N ILE A 134 -9.28 -8.25 -25.58
CA ILE A 134 -9.74 -7.72 -24.29
C ILE A 134 -10.49 -8.78 -23.50
N LEU A 135 -11.31 -9.60 -24.17
CA LEU A 135 -11.99 -10.72 -23.51
C LEU A 135 -10.98 -11.72 -22.93
N ALA A 136 -9.88 -11.97 -23.65
CA ALA A 136 -8.78 -12.83 -23.18
C ALA A 136 -8.07 -12.30 -21.94
N ALA A 137 -8.18 -11.00 -21.63
CA ALA A 137 -7.62 -10.40 -20.43
C ALA A 137 -8.50 -10.59 -19.18
N LEU A 138 -9.72 -11.13 -19.33
CA LEU A 138 -10.58 -11.45 -18.19
C LEU A 138 -10.00 -12.61 -17.36
N PRO A 139 -10.19 -12.59 -16.02
CA PRO A 139 -9.72 -13.67 -15.17
C PRO A 139 -10.26 -15.03 -15.62
N GLY A 140 -9.39 -16.04 -15.73
CA GLY A 140 -9.81 -17.41 -16.07
C GLY A 140 -10.21 -17.65 -17.53
N MET A 141 -10.12 -16.64 -18.41
CA MET A 141 -10.47 -16.78 -19.82
C MET A 141 -9.34 -17.45 -20.62
N THR A 142 -9.68 -18.44 -21.45
CA THR A 142 -8.76 -19.02 -22.44
C THR A 142 -9.13 -18.57 -23.86
N SER A 143 -8.19 -18.69 -24.81
CA SER A 143 -8.45 -18.35 -26.22
C SER A 143 -9.66 -19.12 -26.78
N GLU A 144 -9.80 -20.41 -26.44
CA GLU A 144 -10.93 -21.23 -26.87
C GLU A 144 -12.25 -20.74 -26.27
N MET A 145 -12.25 -20.29 -25.01
CA MET A 145 -13.43 -19.70 -24.38
C MET A 145 -13.82 -18.38 -25.06
N VAL A 146 -12.84 -17.51 -25.36
CA VAL A 146 -13.07 -16.27 -26.10
C VAL A 146 -13.71 -16.56 -27.46
N GLU A 147 -13.17 -17.51 -28.22
CA GLU A 147 -13.72 -17.90 -29.52
C GLU A 147 -15.19 -18.36 -29.40
N ARG A 148 -15.54 -19.13 -28.37
CA ARG A 148 -16.94 -19.54 -28.13
C ARG A 148 -17.84 -18.36 -27.80
N VAL A 149 -17.39 -17.44 -26.94
CA VAL A 149 -18.13 -16.21 -26.58
C VAL A 149 -18.38 -15.35 -27.82
N VAL A 150 -17.34 -15.11 -28.62
CA VAL A 150 -17.40 -14.30 -29.83
C VAL A 150 -18.32 -14.94 -30.87
N ARG A 151 -18.15 -16.25 -31.14
CA ARG A 151 -19.02 -16.98 -32.06
C ARG A 151 -20.47 -16.95 -31.61
N ARG A 152 -20.75 -17.22 -30.33
CA ARG A 152 -22.11 -17.19 -29.77
C ARG A 152 -22.75 -15.83 -30.00
N ARG A 153 -22.05 -14.73 -29.63
CA ARG A 153 -22.65 -13.39 -29.74
C ARG A 153 -22.86 -12.94 -31.20
N GLU A 154 -22.05 -13.42 -32.13
CA GLU A 154 -22.22 -13.14 -33.56
C GLU A 154 -23.40 -13.92 -34.17
N GLU A 155 -23.62 -15.16 -33.74
CA GLU A 155 -24.68 -16.02 -34.25
C GLU A 155 -26.06 -15.73 -33.61
N HIS A 156 -26.10 -15.42 -32.31
CA HIS A 156 -27.34 -15.35 -31.52
C HIS A 156 -27.58 -13.98 -30.86
N GLY A 157 -26.67 -13.03 -31.05
CA GLY A 157 -26.70 -11.73 -30.38
C GLY A 157 -26.02 -11.73 -29.01
N GLY A 158 -25.94 -10.54 -28.40
CA GLY A 158 -25.27 -10.33 -27.11
C GLY A 158 -25.89 -11.11 -25.95
N PHE A 159 -25.13 -11.21 -24.86
CA PHE A 159 -25.57 -11.76 -23.57
C PHE A 159 -26.21 -10.65 -22.72
N VAL A 160 -27.06 -11.02 -21.78
CA VAL A 160 -27.66 -10.14 -20.78
C VAL A 160 -27.02 -10.30 -19.40
N SER A 161 -26.35 -11.42 -19.13
CA SER A 161 -25.65 -11.66 -17.87
C SER A 161 -24.47 -12.63 -17.99
N ALA A 162 -23.65 -12.69 -16.94
CA ALA A 162 -22.52 -13.60 -16.85
C ALA A 162 -22.98 -15.06 -16.79
N GLU A 163 -24.12 -15.34 -16.14
CA GLU A 163 -24.72 -16.66 -16.05
C GLU A 163 -25.19 -17.17 -17.43
N GLU A 164 -25.83 -16.31 -18.22
CA GLU A 164 -26.22 -16.65 -19.60
C GLU A 164 -24.98 -16.92 -20.45
N MET A 165 -23.96 -16.08 -20.35
CA MET A 165 -22.68 -16.31 -21.03
C MET A 165 -22.06 -17.64 -20.60
N ALA A 166 -22.11 -17.99 -19.32
CA ALA A 166 -21.53 -19.23 -18.83
C ALA A 166 -22.23 -20.46 -19.38
N VAL A 167 -23.57 -20.44 -19.45
CA VAL A 167 -24.35 -21.53 -20.03
C VAL A 167 -24.11 -21.64 -21.53
N ASP A 168 -24.16 -20.51 -22.24
CA ASP A 168 -24.20 -20.54 -23.71
C ASP A 168 -22.83 -20.61 -24.37
N ALA A 169 -21.78 -20.12 -23.70
CA ALA A 169 -20.39 -20.25 -24.14
C ALA A 169 -19.62 -21.35 -23.39
N ASP A 170 -20.32 -22.17 -22.58
CA ASP A 170 -19.78 -23.31 -21.83
C ASP A 170 -18.57 -22.91 -20.96
N ILE A 171 -18.70 -21.79 -20.26
CA ILE A 171 -17.66 -21.28 -19.35
C ILE A 171 -17.71 -22.07 -18.04
N PRO A 172 -16.56 -22.57 -17.55
CA PRO A 172 -16.51 -23.29 -16.28
C PRO A 172 -17.08 -22.46 -15.11
N PRO A 173 -17.90 -23.07 -14.23
CA PRO A 173 -18.55 -22.33 -13.15
C PRO A 173 -17.59 -21.87 -12.04
N ASP A 174 -16.38 -22.40 -11.97
CA ASP A 174 -15.34 -22.01 -11.01
C ASP A 174 -14.70 -20.65 -11.33
N VAL A 175 -14.60 -20.27 -12.61
CA VAL A 175 -14.05 -18.96 -13.03
C VAL A 175 -15.10 -17.85 -13.08
N LEU A 176 -16.38 -18.22 -13.11
CA LEU A 176 -17.49 -17.29 -13.28
C LEU A 176 -17.56 -16.19 -12.21
N PRO A 177 -17.36 -16.45 -10.90
CA PRO A 177 -17.44 -15.40 -9.88
C PRO A 177 -16.37 -14.32 -10.07
N GLU A 178 -15.15 -14.71 -10.45
CA GLU A 178 -14.06 -13.76 -10.69
C GLU A 178 -14.31 -12.95 -11.97
N MET A 179 -14.83 -13.58 -13.03
CA MET A 179 -15.19 -12.88 -14.27
C MET A 179 -16.39 -11.95 -14.11
N ALA A 180 -17.42 -12.35 -13.37
CA ALA A 180 -18.63 -11.55 -13.13
C ALA A 180 -18.27 -10.18 -12.53
N ASP A 181 -17.24 -10.17 -11.69
CA ASP A 181 -16.69 -8.98 -11.06
C ASP A 181 -16.13 -7.96 -12.07
N PHE A 182 -15.68 -8.38 -13.24
CA PHE A 182 -15.08 -7.51 -14.28
C PHE A 182 -15.92 -7.39 -15.56
N THR A 183 -17.07 -8.04 -15.64
CA THR A 183 -17.92 -8.02 -16.84
C THR A 183 -19.12 -7.09 -16.69
N ILE A 184 -19.53 -6.52 -17.83
CA ILE A 184 -20.79 -5.79 -18.03
C ILE A 184 -21.38 -6.21 -19.39
N PHE A 185 -22.70 -6.06 -19.53
CA PHE A 185 -23.46 -6.56 -20.68
C PHE A 185 -24.35 -5.43 -21.24
N LEU A 186 -23.79 -4.59 -22.10
CA LEU A 186 -24.54 -3.49 -22.71
C LEU A 186 -25.26 -3.97 -23.97
N ARG A 187 -26.43 -3.40 -24.28
CA ARG A 187 -27.22 -3.69 -25.49
C ARG A 187 -27.02 -2.65 -26.59
#